data_AF-A0A6I5X936-F1
#
_entry.id   AF-A0A6I5X936-F1
#
_cell.length_a   1.000
_cell.length_b   1.000
_cell.length_c   1.000
_cell.angle_alpha   90.00
_cell.angle_beta   90.00
_cell.angle_gamma   90.00
#
_symmetry.space_group_name_H-M   'P 1'
#
loop_
_entity.id
_entity.type
_entity.pdbx_description
1 polymer ?
#
loop_
_entity_poly.entity_id
_entity_poly.type
_entity_poly.pdbx_seq_one_letter_code
_entity_poly.pdbx_strand_id
1 'polypeptide(L)'
;MFVGNDGGVYRYGFDTDPDSELDNGHWGLGENDGFHTLMPYYAAMAKDGTVWAGLQDNGNLRIDPVDQKQYETYGGDGFFSAVDPNTSTTAYEEYTNGAISVTTDGGTSWKSIDPTLTSAKFSTPFAMDPTDATHLLTAGREVVETLKGPDTTSGQTAADSSTPATTTWRTVYNLGTRSHPGDPGATSSATDPDNSMSAVDVQGAAAYVGFCGQCDTLNKLGPTPNLFQNGLATNVGGAAAPEKGTSKGWHVAAAQGLPNRYITSVAIDPRNPKNVFVTLGGYTRRWLPPGAVGDANAAIGTGHVFRSTDAGQTFTDVTGNLPDSPASWVELRGDQLLVATDVGAFASQTGGAYATPTFAPLKDIPATAVSSIALKPGDPNTAVVAVFGRGVWTYHFAKTLPVPVDPPPTPTPSVGTAYASYDFESGAQSWTTGGTPTWLRGTPGHGTDAAENPSGNAFAVSGPTGYLDTMDATLASPKITAPAGPTVLQWWMRLDTEAGFDSVAAEWSSDGTTWNALGTFSGKNTGAPGWSRYAVPFTSPGGSVQVRFHFVSDSLCSGLGGPICSSTTGWDGVHVDDVAVGAPAP
;
A
#
# COMPACT_ATOMS: atom_id res chain seq x y z
N MET A 1 29.03 23.58 17.98
CA MET A 1 29.10 23.64 16.50
C MET A 1 27.76 23.16 15.96
N PHE A 2 27.29 23.67 14.82
CA PHE A 2 26.10 23.14 14.15
C PHE A 2 26.49 22.54 12.80
N VAL A 3 26.00 21.34 12.50
CA VAL A 3 26.19 20.69 11.20
C VAL A 3 24.83 20.30 10.67
N GLY A 4 24.55 20.73 9.43
CA GLY A 4 23.36 20.33 8.70
C GLY A 4 23.66 19.16 7.76
N ASN A 5 22.69 18.28 7.61
CA ASN A 5 22.62 17.26 6.55
C ASN A 5 21.15 17.09 6.12
N ASP A 6 20.87 16.10 5.27
CA ASP A 6 19.54 15.85 4.72
C ASP A 6 18.49 15.50 5.80
N GLY A 7 18.93 15.04 6.98
CA GLY A 7 18.09 14.73 8.14
C GLY A 7 17.88 15.89 9.12
N GLY A 8 18.47 17.06 8.87
CA GLY A 8 18.28 18.27 9.67
C GLY A 8 19.57 18.86 10.22
N VAL A 9 19.48 19.57 11.35
CA VAL A 9 20.60 20.29 11.98
C VAL A 9 20.95 19.63 13.31
N TYR A 10 22.23 19.34 13.51
CA TYR A 10 22.76 18.71 14.71
C TYR A 10 23.70 19.64 15.44
N ARG A 11 23.62 19.64 16.77
CA ARG A 11 24.47 20.46 17.63
C ARG A 11 25.49 19.59 18.36
N TYR A 12 26.75 19.99 18.22
CA TYR A 12 27.86 19.51 19.04
C TYR A 12 28.02 20.43 20.26
N GLY A 13 27.94 19.85 21.46
CA GLY A 13 28.23 20.53 22.74
C GLY A 13 29.73 20.58 23.02
N PHE A 14 30.26 21.79 23.27
CA PHE A 14 31.65 21.97 23.70
C PHE A 14 31.64 22.19 25.21
N ASP A 15 31.43 21.11 25.96
CA ASP A 15 31.20 21.23 27.39
C ASP A 15 32.55 21.07 28.12
N THR A 16 32.99 22.15 28.77
CA THR A 16 34.14 22.31 29.69
C THR A 16 35.57 22.38 29.15
N ASP A 17 35.90 21.89 27.95
CA ASP A 17 37.24 22.08 27.35
C ASP A 17 37.14 22.39 25.84
N PRO A 18 37.38 23.64 25.40
CA PRO A 18 37.31 24.02 23.99
C PRO A 18 38.48 23.46 23.15
N ASP A 19 39.51 22.88 23.77
CA ASP A 19 40.71 22.34 23.09
C ASP A 19 40.70 20.81 22.99
N SER A 20 39.64 20.12 23.45
CA SER A 20 39.51 18.67 23.31
C SER A 20 39.29 18.25 21.85
N GLU A 21 39.85 17.11 21.45
CA GLU A 21 39.58 16.50 20.14
C GLU A 21 38.09 16.15 20.00
N LEU A 22 37.52 16.35 18.80
CA LEU A 22 36.10 16.06 18.55
C LEU A 22 35.81 14.56 18.67
N ASP A 23 34.68 14.19 19.28
CA ASP A 23 34.23 12.81 19.44
C ASP A 23 32.72 12.63 19.21
N ASN A 24 32.25 11.39 19.07
CA ASN A 24 30.83 11.13 18.78
C ASN A 24 29.89 11.28 19.99
N GLY A 25 30.41 11.38 21.22
CA GLY A 25 29.61 11.42 22.45
C GLY A 25 28.97 12.78 22.75
N HIS A 26 29.40 13.84 22.05
CA HIS A 26 28.95 15.22 22.30
C HIS A 26 27.93 15.74 21.29
N TRP A 27 27.48 14.91 20.36
CA TRP A 27 26.36 15.22 19.46
C TRP A 27 25.03 15.02 20.16
N GLY A 28 24.16 16.03 20.12
CA GLY A 28 22.76 15.88 20.52
C GLY A 28 21.90 15.19 19.44
N LEU A 29 20.65 14.88 19.78
CA LEU A 29 19.66 14.26 18.88
C LEU A 29 19.24 15.14 17.68
N GLY A 30 19.71 16.38 17.62
CA GLY A 30 19.32 17.37 16.61
C GLY A 30 18.66 18.60 17.26
N GLU A 31 18.74 19.74 16.58
CA GLU A 31 18.09 21.00 16.93
C GLU A 31 17.06 21.34 15.84
N ASN A 32 16.07 20.44 15.70
CA ASN A 32 15.10 20.45 14.60
C ASN A 32 13.69 20.92 15.02
N ASP A 33 13.50 21.35 16.26
CA ASP A 33 12.21 21.83 16.75
C ASP A 33 11.72 23.04 15.94
N GLY A 34 10.55 22.91 15.33
CA GLY A 34 9.98 23.91 14.41
C GLY A 34 10.62 23.94 13.00
N PHE A 35 11.59 23.08 12.73
CA PHE A 35 12.27 22.96 11.44
C PHE A 35 11.68 21.82 10.60
N HIS A 36 10.52 22.07 9.99
CA HIS A 36 9.81 21.09 9.16
C HIS A 36 10.29 21.16 7.70
N THR A 37 11.48 20.65 7.39
CA THR A 37 12.07 20.72 6.03
C THR A 37 11.80 19.52 5.14
N LEU A 38 11.19 18.47 5.69
CA LEU A 38 10.90 17.24 4.93
C LEU A 38 10.00 17.54 3.74
N MET A 39 10.21 16.78 2.68
CA MET A 39 9.68 17.03 1.35
C MET A 39 8.81 15.85 0.89
N PRO A 40 7.57 15.72 1.42
CA PRO A 40 6.72 14.60 1.07
C PRO A 40 6.25 14.69 -0.37
N TYR A 41 6.41 13.59 -1.09
CA TYR A 41 5.87 13.40 -2.44
C TYR A 41 4.42 12.93 -2.39
N TYR A 42 4.11 12.06 -1.42
CA TYR A 42 2.78 11.59 -1.15
C TYR A 42 2.59 11.28 0.34
N ALA A 43 1.34 11.35 0.82
CA ALA A 43 0.97 10.90 2.15
C ALA A 43 -0.42 10.25 2.11
N ALA A 44 -0.59 9.14 2.84
CA ALA A 44 -1.84 8.43 3.02
C ALA A 44 -2.15 8.29 4.51
N MET A 45 -3.44 8.22 4.86
CA MET A 45 -3.89 8.09 6.25
C MET A 45 -4.79 6.85 6.40
N ALA A 46 -4.63 6.10 7.47
CA ALA A 46 -5.56 5.03 7.87
C ALA A 46 -6.74 5.59 8.69
N LYS A 47 -7.79 4.80 8.93
CA LYS A 47 -8.97 5.24 9.69
C LYS A 47 -8.66 5.63 11.14
N ASP A 48 -7.65 4.99 11.74
CA ASP A 48 -7.17 5.32 13.09
C ASP A 48 -6.39 6.64 13.15
N GLY A 49 -6.08 7.24 11.99
CA GLY A 49 -5.32 8.48 11.86
C GLY A 49 -3.82 8.29 11.64
N THR A 50 -3.30 7.05 11.67
CA THR A 50 -1.90 6.77 11.35
C THR A 50 -1.61 7.22 9.93
N VAL A 51 -0.51 7.95 9.73
CA VAL A 51 -0.12 8.46 8.40
C VAL A 51 1.15 7.78 7.94
N TRP A 52 1.22 7.48 6.65
CA TRP A 52 2.40 6.98 5.95
C TRP A 52 2.75 7.94 4.82
N ALA A 53 4.03 8.26 4.65
CA ALA A 53 4.48 9.20 3.63
C ALA A 53 5.86 8.83 3.06
N GLY A 54 6.10 9.16 1.81
CA GLY A 54 7.40 8.99 1.14
C GLY A 54 8.14 10.32 0.97
N LEU A 55 9.43 10.31 1.29
CA LEU A 55 10.37 11.40 1.17
C LEU A 55 11.57 11.00 0.28
N GLN A 56 11.94 11.86 -0.65
CA GLN A 56 13.20 11.69 -1.37
C GLN A 56 14.38 11.88 -0.40
N ASP A 57 15.43 11.06 -0.52
CA ASP A 57 16.65 11.07 0.31
C ASP A 57 16.43 10.79 1.82
N ASN A 58 15.19 10.77 2.32
CA ASN A 58 14.82 10.53 3.72
C ASN A 58 13.83 9.36 3.90
N GLY A 59 13.67 8.54 2.86
CA GLY A 59 12.95 7.28 2.93
C GLY A 59 11.43 7.40 3.08
N ASN A 60 10.83 6.30 3.53
CA ASN A 60 9.45 6.20 3.93
C ASN A 60 9.33 6.46 5.44
N LEU A 61 8.25 7.14 5.85
CA LEU A 61 7.95 7.38 7.26
C LEU A 61 6.52 7.01 7.65
N ARG A 62 6.38 6.73 8.94
CA ARG A 62 5.11 6.57 9.66
C ARG A 62 4.96 7.68 10.70
N ILE A 63 3.77 8.26 10.80
CA ILE A 63 3.40 9.25 11.82
C ILE A 63 2.37 8.65 12.76
N ASP A 64 2.68 8.64 14.05
CA ASP A 64 1.78 8.18 15.10
C ASP A 64 0.58 9.14 15.24
N PRO A 65 -0.67 8.63 15.30
CA PRO A 65 -1.86 9.48 15.36
C PRO A 65 -2.04 10.22 16.68
N VAL A 66 -1.37 9.78 17.76
CA VAL A 66 -1.57 10.30 19.12
C VAL A 66 -0.54 11.36 19.45
N ASP A 67 0.75 11.01 19.35
CA ASP A 67 1.83 11.93 19.74
C ASP A 67 2.51 12.62 18.55
N GLN A 68 2.09 12.30 17.32
CA GLN A 68 2.56 12.89 16.07
C GLN A 68 4.07 12.70 15.82
N LYS A 69 4.71 11.76 16.52
CA LYS A 69 6.08 11.40 16.22
C LYS A 69 6.18 10.75 14.85
N GLN A 70 7.24 11.10 14.15
CA GLN A 70 7.57 10.59 12.83
C GLN A 70 8.70 9.58 13.00
N TYR A 71 8.52 8.41 12.40
CA TYR A 71 9.47 7.32 12.39
C TYR A 71 9.84 7.02 10.95
N GLU A 72 11.13 7.10 10.62
CA GLU A 72 11.62 6.51 9.37
C GLU A 72 11.41 4.99 9.46
N THR A 73 10.71 4.43 8.49
CA THR A 73 10.34 3.01 8.45
C THR A 73 11.03 2.28 7.32
N TYR A 74 11.48 2.97 6.28
CA TYR A 74 12.24 2.38 5.18
C TYR A 74 13.23 3.42 4.63
N GLY A 75 14.53 3.17 4.70
CA GLY A 75 15.53 4.18 4.32
C GLY A 75 15.76 4.34 2.82
N GLY A 76 16.50 5.39 2.44
CA GLY A 76 16.84 5.71 1.05
C GLY A 76 15.88 6.72 0.43
N ASP A 77 15.37 6.44 -0.77
CA ASP A 77 14.40 7.27 -1.48
C ASP A 77 12.98 6.69 -1.38
N GLY A 78 12.05 7.37 -0.71
CA GLY A 78 10.63 7.05 -0.74
C GLY A 78 9.81 8.10 -1.51
N PHE A 79 8.77 7.69 -2.24
CA PHE A 79 7.86 8.67 -2.86
C PHE A 79 6.39 8.40 -2.56
N PHE A 80 5.81 7.38 -3.20
CA PHE A 80 4.40 7.05 -3.02
C PHE A 80 4.23 6.07 -1.86
N SER A 81 3.08 6.14 -1.18
CA SER A 81 2.77 5.28 -0.05
C SER A 81 1.29 4.97 -0.01
N ALA A 82 0.96 3.78 0.48
CA ALA A 82 -0.41 3.40 0.79
C ALA A 82 -0.46 2.70 2.15
N VAL A 83 -1.61 2.74 2.80
CA VAL A 83 -1.85 2.07 4.08
C VAL A 83 -3.21 1.40 4.01
N ASP A 84 -3.32 0.18 4.50
CA ASP A 84 -4.62 -0.47 4.64
C ASP A 84 -5.49 0.41 5.57
N PRO A 85 -6.67 0.85 5.11
CA PRO A 85 -7.49 1.79 5.85
C PRO A 85 -7.97 1.25 7.20
N ASN A 86 -8.10 -0.08 7.34
CA ASN A 86 -8.58 -0.73 8.55
C ASN A 86 -7.44 -1.35 9.39
N THR A 87 -6.26 -1.54 8.80
CA THR A 87 -5.11 -2.20 9.44
C THR A 87 -3.85 -1.36 9.25
N SER A 88 -3.66 -0.32 10.06
CA SER A 88 -2.58 0.67 9.89
C SER A 88 -1.15 0.13 10.03
N THR A 89 -0.99 -1.11 10.49
CA THR A 89 0.29 -1.85 10.49
C THR A 89 0.62 -2.46 9.13
N THR A 90 -0.35 -2.56 8.22
CA THR A 90 -0.13 -2.99 6.83
C THR A 90 -0.02 -1.76 5.94
N ALA A 91 1.16 -1.56 5.37
CA ALA A 91 1.46 -0.41 4.53
C ALA A 91 2.44 -0.77 3.41
N TYR A 92 2.45 0.07 2.39
CA TYR A 92 3.23 -0.10 1.16
C TYR A 92 4.04 1.16 0.92
N GLU A 93 5.27 0.96 0.52
CA GLU A 93 6.19 2.03 0.12
C GLU A 93 6.60 1.80 -1.33
N GLU A 94 6.63 2.86 -2.14
CA GLU A 94 7.37 2.86 -3.40
C GLU A 94 8.76 3.44 -3.18
N TYR A 95 9.73 2.63 -3.57
CA TYR A 95 11.13 2.94 -3.72
C TYR A 95 11.43 3.28 -5.18
N THR A 96 12.65 3.73 -5.46
CA THR A 96 13.03 4.19 -6.81
C THR A 96 12.67 3.21 -7.93
N ASN A 97 12.24 3.75 -9.07
CA ASN A 97 11.94 2.96 -10.28
C ASN A 97 10.75 2.00 -10.14
N GLY A 98 9.76 2.35 -9.31
CA GLY A 98 8.52 1.57 -9.15
C GLY A 98 8.71 0.25 -8.42
N ALA A 99 9.84 0.08 -7.72
CA ALA A 99 10.01 -1.01 -6.77
C ALA A 99 9.09 -0.74 -5.58
N ILE A 100 8.32 -1.74 -5.15
CA ILE A 100 7.37 -1.59 -4.05
C ILE A 100 7.72 -2.62 -2.97
N SER A 101 7.67 -2.20 -1.71
CA SER A 101 7.75 -3.10 -0.56
C SER A 101 6.50 -2.98 0.29
N VAL A 102 6.16 -4.05 1.01
CA VAL A 102 5.03 -4.11 1.94
C VAL A 102 5.51 -4.48 3.34
N THR A 103 4.96 -3.82 4.34
CA THR A 103 5.05 -4.20 5.75
C THR A 103 3.69 -4.66 6.26
N THR A 104 3.69 -5.54 7.26
CA THR A 104 2.47 -5.97 7.99
C THR A 104 2.58 -5.78 9.50
N ASP A 105 3.72 -5.28 9.99
CA ASP A 105 4.06 -5.11 11.40
C ASP A 105 4.26 -3.64 11.81
N GLY A 106 3.81 -2.70 10.98
CA GLY A 106 3.92 -1.27 11.25
C GLY A 106 5.28 -0.67 10.91
N GLY A 107 6.03 -1.32 9.99
CA GLY A 107 7.27 -0.81 9.42
C GLY A 107 8.53 -1.29 10.14
N THR A 108 8.43 -2.34 10.96
CA THR A 108 9.59 -2.99 11.58
C THR A 108 10.31 -3.90 10.58
N SER A 109 9.55 -4.63 9.75
CA SER A 109 10.08 -5.43 8.65
C SER A 109 9.36 -5.15 7.33
N TRP A 110 10.05 -5.43 6.22
CA TRP A 110 9.57 -5.18 4.87
C TRP A 110 9.86 -6.34 3.94
N LYS A 111 8.86 -6.67 3.11
CA LYS A 111 8.95 -7.66 2.05
C LYS A 111 8.87 -6.95 0.69
N SER A 112 9.86 -7.17 -0.17
CA SER A 112 9.79 -6.70 -1.55
C SER A 112 8.63 -7.38 -2.28
N ILE A 113 7.86 -6.57 -2.98
CA ILE A 113 6.85 -6.98 -3.95
C ILE A 113 7.12 -6.27 -5.29
N ASP A 114 8.39 -6.06 -5.65
CA ASP A 114 8.76 -5.33 -6.87
C ASP A 114 8.09 -5.93 -8.13
N PRO A 115 7.23 -5.17 -8.85
CA PRO A 115 6.60 -5.62 -10.09
C PRO A 115 7.56 -5.85 -11.26
N THR A 116 8.81 -5.38 -11.18
CA THR A 116 9.85 -5.46 -12.23
C THR A 116 9.46 -4.73 -13.52
N LEU A 117 8.96 -3.50 -13.36
CA LEU A 117 8.45 -2.68 -14.45
C LEU A 117 9.54 -2.24 -15.44
N THR A 118 9.21 -2.28 -16.74
CA THR A 118 10.04 -1.66 -17.76
C THR A 118 9.78 -0.16 -17.79
N SER A 119 10.83 0.66 -17.89
CA SER A 119 10.73 2.12 -18.05
C SER A 119 9.87 2.82 -16.97
N ALA A 120 9.87 2.29 -15.75
CA ALA A 120 9.37 3.02 -14.59
C ALA A 120 10.17 4.32 -14.38
N LYS A 121 9.54 5.31 -13.75
CA LYS A 121 10.20 6.57 -13.41
C LYS A 121 10.91 6.45 -12.07
N PHE A 122 11.90 7.31 -11.83
CA PHE A 122 12.58 7.37 -10.54
C PHE A 122 11.60 7.49 -9.37
N SER A 123 10.56 8.33 -9.51
CA SER A 123 9.36 8.34 -8.68
C SER A 123 8.19 7.82 -9.50
N THR A 124 7.66 6.65 -9.14
CA THR A 124 6.58 5.96 -9.87
C THR A 124 5.34 5.84 -8.98
N PRO A 125 4.23 6.51 -9.35
CA PRO A 125 2.98 6.39 -8.61
C PRO A 125 2.46 4.95 -8.53
N PHE A 126 1.78 4.62 -7.45
CA PHE A 126 0.85 3.49 -7.40
C PHE A 126 -0.40 3.91 -6.64
N ALA A 127 -1.52 3.25 -6.93
CA ALA A 127 -2.80 3.51 -6.29
C ALA A 127 -3.33 2.24 -5.63
N MET A 128 -3.86 2.38 -4.41
CA MET A 128 -4.65 1.35 -3.75
C MET A 128 -6.13 1.64 -4.00
N ASP A 129 -6.90 0.62 -4.38
CA ASP A 129 -8.33 0.74 -4.58
C ASP A 129 -9.02 1.11 -3.26
N PRO A 130 -9.72 2.25 -3.17
CA PRO A 130 -10.37 2.69 -1.93
C PRO A 130 -11.53 1.76 -1.51
N THR A 131 -11.95 0.84 -2.38
CA THR A 131 -12.98 -0.17 -2.08
C THR A 131 -12.40 -1.55 -1.72
N ASP A 132 -11.10 -1.75 -1.88
CA ASP A 132 -10.44 -3.05 -1.72
C ASP A 132 -8.93 -2.87 -1.48
N ALA A 133 -8.50 -2.94 -0.23
CA ALA A 133 -7.10 -2.72 0.16
C ALA A 133 -6.13 -3.80 -0.36
N THR A 134 -6.64 -4.89 -0.93
CA THR A 134 -5.81 -5.93 -1.56
C THR A 134 -5.54 -5.67 -3.04
N HIS A 135 -6.23 -4.67 -3.62
CA HIS A 135 -6.12 -4.28 -5.01
C HIS A 135 -5.24 -3.03 -5.14
N LEU A 136 -4.04 -3.21 -5.72
CA LEU A 136 -3.11 -2.12 -6.01
C LEU A 136 -2.80 -2.11 -7.51
N LEU A 137 -2.62 -0.92 -8.08
CA LEU A 137 -2.32 -0.68 -9.48
C LEU A 137 -1.10 0.24 -9.62
N THR A 138 -0.16 -0.13 -10.48
CA THR A 138 0.96 0.72 -10.88
C THR A 138 1.33 0.44 -12.34
N ALA A 139 2.24 1.21 -12.92
CA ALA A 139 2.72 0.97 -14.26
C ALA A 139 4.10 1.57 -14.53
N GLY A 140 4.83 0.91 -15.43
CA GLY A 140 5.94 1.46 -16.18
C GLY A 140 5.50 1.61 -17.62
N ARG A 141 6.02 0.75 -18.49
CA ARG A 141 5.42 0.41 -19.79
C ARG A 141 4.28 -0.59 -19.60
N GLU A 142 4.48 -1.59 -18.76
CA GLU A 142 3.46 -2.55 -18.36
C GLU A 142 2.55 -1.90 -17.33
N VAL A 143 1.24 -2.01 -17.53
CA VAL A 143 0.26 -1.71 -16.48
C VAL A 143 0.02 -3.00 -15.72
N VAL A 144 0.23 -2.93 -14.41
CA VAL A 144 0.20 -4.11 -13.54
C VAL A 144 -0.67 -3.86 -12.32
N GLU A 145 -1.43 -4.88 -11.92
CA GLU A 145 -2.20 -4.85 -10.68
C GLU A 145 -2.04 -6.13 -9.88
N THR A 146 -2.09 -6.03 -8.55
CA THR A 146 -2.20 -7.18 -7.66
C THR A 146 -3.58 -7.21 -7.04
N LEU A 147 -4.06 -8.41 -6.71
CA LEU A 147 -5.31 -8.67 -5.97
C LEU A 147 -5.02 -9.43 -4.67
N LYS A 148 -3.79 -9.35 -4.18
CA LYS A 148 -3.27 -10.14 -3.06
C LYS A 148 -2.80 -9.28 -1.89
N GLY A 149 -2.81 -7.95 -2.04
CA GLY A 149 -2.36 -7.02 -1.01
C GLY A 149 -0.98 -7.42 -0.45
N PRO A 150 -0.87 -7.67 0.87
CA PRO A 150 0.41 -8.03 1.48
C PRO A 150 0.92 -9.42 1.06
N ASP A 151 0.07 -10.30 0.52
CA ASP A 151 0.47 -11.64 0.03
C ASP A 151 1.09 -11.59 -1.37
N THR A 152 1.21 -10.40 -1.98
CA THR A 152 1.87 -10.24 -3.27
C THR A 152 3.33 -10.68 -3.20
N THR A 153 3.84 -11.23 -4.30
CA THR A 153 5.26 -11.58 -4.49
C THR A 153 5.84 -10.83 -5.67
N SER A 154 7.14 -10.54 -5.66
CA SER A 154 7.81 -9.81 -6.75
C SER A 154 7.69 -10.50 -8.12
N GLY A 155 7.80 -9.71 -9.18
CA GLY A 155 7.63 -10.11 -10.56
C GLY A 155 6.19 -9.98 -11.05
N GLN A 156 6.01 -10.25 -12.33
CA GLN A 156 4.74 -10.10 -13.03
C GLN A 156 4.37 -11.35 -13.84
N THR A 157 3.06 -11.58 -13.99
CA THR A 157 2.47 -12.66 -14.80
C THR A 157 1.43 -12.05 -15.71
N ALA A 158 1.42 -12.42 -17.00
CA ALA A 158 0.42 -11.92 -17.93
C ALA A 158 -1.00 -12.27 -17.42
N ALA A 159 -1.92 -11.31 -17.49
CA ALA A 159 -3.26 -11.49 -16.93
C ALA A 159 -4.02 -12.69 -17.53
N ASP A 160 -3.83 -12.97 -18.82
CA ASP A 160 -4.40 -14.11 -19.52
C ASP A 160 -3.88 -15.48 -19.04
N SER A 161 -2.70 -15.46 -18.41
CA SER A 161 -2.00 -16.62 -17.85
C SER A 161 -2.17 -16.71 -16.33
N SER A 162 -2.87 -15.75 -15.72
CA SER A 162 -3.08 -15.70 -14.28
C SER A 162 -4.18 -16.67 -13.82
N THR A 163 -4.00 -17.21 -12.62
CA THR A 163 -4.95 -18.12 -11.96
C THR A 163 -5.29 -17.59 -10.56
N PRO A 164 -6.28 -18.16 -9.85
CA PRO A 164 -6.52 -17.80 -8.45
C PRO A 164 -5.30 -17.95 -7.53
N ALA A 165 -4.36 -18.84 -7.90
CA ALA A 165 -3.11 -19.08 -7.16
C ALA A 165 -1.98 -18.10 -7.52
N THR A 166 -2.14 -17.25 -8.54
CA THR A 166 -1.12 -16.26 -8.90
C THR A 166 -0.96 -15.23 -7.77
N THR A 167 0.24 -15.15 -7.21
CA THR A 167 0.65 -14.21 -6.15
C THR A 167 1.48 -13.04 -6.67
N THR A 168 2.01 -13.13 -7.88
CA THR A 168 2.71 -12.03 -8.56
C THR A 168 1.74 -10.96 -9.04
N TRP A 169 2.29 -9.80 -9.40
CA TRP A 169 1.54 -8.78 -10.12
C TRP A 169 1.01 -9.32 -11.45
N ARG A 170 -0.14 -8.82 -11.89
CA ARG A 170 -0.77 -9.21 -13.16
C ARG A 170 -0.58 -8.11 -14.18
N THR A 171 0.08 -8.41 -15.28
CA THR A 171 0.19 -7.49 -16.42
C THR A 171 -1.14 -7.44 -17.16
N VAL A 172 -1.90 -6.37 -16.98
CA VAL A 172 -3.25 -6.18 -17.54
C VAL A 172 -3.25 -5.37 -18.83
N TYR A 173 -2.24 -4.54 -19.04
CA TYR A 173 -2.10 -3.78 -20.27
C TYR A 173 -0.64 -3.43 -20.57
N ASN A 174 -0.36 -3.05 -21.82
CA ASN A 174 0.95 -2.56 -22.23
C ASN A 174 0.78 -1.21 -22.92
N LEU A 175 1.45 -0.18 -22.40
CA LEU A 175 1.37 1.18 -22.94
C LEU A 175 2.11 1.33 -24.28
N GLY A 176 2.90 0.34 -24.70
CA GLY A 176 3.66 0.37 -25.93
C GLY A 176 4.79 1.41 -25.93
N THR A 177 5.17 1.85 -27.13
CA THR A 177 6.15 2.93 -27.32
C THR A 177 5.46 4.24 -27.68
N ARG A 178 6.20 5.35 -27.63
CA ARG A 178 5.70 6.70 -27.93
C ARG A 178 4.89 6.77 -29.24
N SER A 179 5.36 6.11 -30.29
CA SER A 179 4.78 6.15 -31.63
C SER A 179 3.76 5.04 -31.86
N HIS A 180 3.71 4.04 -30.98
CA HIS A 180 2.81 2.90 -31.03
C HIS A 180 2.14 2.70 -29.65
N PRO A 181 1.38 3.69 -29.16
CA PRO A 181 0.77 3.61 -27.85
C PRO A 181 -0.26 2.47 -27.82
N GLY A 182 -0.19 1.65 -26.79
CA GLY A 182 -1.06 0.47 -26.61
C GLY A 182 -0.62 -0.78 -27.38
N ASP A 183 0.49 -0.75 -28.12
CA ASP A 183 1.01 -1.90 -28.85
C ASP A 183 2.04 -2.69 -28.01
N PRO A 184 1.69 -3.90 -27.51
CA PRO A 184 2.63 -4.73 -26.75
C PRO A 184 3.80 -5.23 -27.59
N GLY A 185 3.68 -5.28 -28.93
CA GLY A 185 4.73 -5.74 -29.85
C GLY A 185 5.72 -4.67 -30.28
N ALA A 186 5.48 -3.40 -29.93
CA ALA A 186 6.34 -2.29 -30.32
C ALA A 186 7.74 -2.40 -29.70
N THR A 187 8.79 -2.09 -30.47
CA THR A 187 10.18 -2.16 -29.98
C THR A 187 10.72 -0.79 -29.64
N SER A 188 11.23 -0.64 -28.42
CA SER A 188 11.85 0.59 -27.93
C SER A 188 13.08 0.98 -28.75
N SER A 189 13.23 2.26 -29.05
CA SER A 189 14.42 2.81 -29.71
C SER A 189 14.72 4.24 -29.23
N ALA A 190 15.88 4.79 -29.62
CA ALA A 190 16.24 6.16 -29.27
C ALA A 190 15.24 7.22 -29.78
N THR A 191 14.53 6.94 -30.88
CA THR A 191 13.52 7.82 -31.48
C THR A 191 12.09 7.36 -31.23
N ASP A 192 11.90 6.21 -30.58
CA ASP A 192 10.61 5.68 -30.20
C ASP A 192 10.72 4.96 -28.85
N PRO A 193 10.99 5.70 -27.75
CA PRO A 193 11.18 5.09 -26.45
C PRO A 193 9.87 4.52 -25.92
N ASP A 194 9.98 3.62 -24.94
CA ASP A 194 8.83 3.12 -24.19
C ASP A 194 8.02 4.26 -23.57
N ASN A 195 6.70 4.10 -23.54
CA ASN A 195 5.84 4.95 -22.73
C ASN A 195 6.06 4.63 -21.25
N SER A 196 6.05 5.67 -20.42
CA SER A 196 6.19 5.55 -18.98
C SER A 196 5.00 6.22 -18.28
N MET A 197 4.29 5.48 -17.43
CA MET A 197 3.18 6.04 -16.63
C MET A 197 3.62 7.24 -15.81
N SER A 198 2.85 8.32 -15.83
CA SER A 198 3.04 9.54 -15.03
C SER A 198 1.99 9.74 -13.95
N ALA A 199 0.82 9.11 -14.06
CA ALA A 199 -0.26 9.19 -13.10
C ALA A 199 -1.14 7.93 -13.17
N VAL A 200 -1.75 7.55 -12.06
CA VAL A 200 -2.62 6.38 -11.98
C VAL A 200 -3.72 6.62 -10.96
N ASP A 201 -4.89 6.08 -11.25
CA ASP A 201 -5.98 5.98 -10.29
C ASP A 201 -6.80 4.71 -10.56
N VAL A 202 -7.36 4.14 -9.49
CA VAL A 202 -8.14 2.91 -9.52
C VAL A 202 -9.32 2.98 -8.55
N GLN A 203 -10.51 2.64 -9.04
CA GLN A 203 -11.75 2.65 -8.28
C GLN A 203 -12.55 1.39 -8.60
N GLY A 204 -12.55 0.42 -7.70
CA GLY A 204 -13.11 -0.90 -7.98
C GLY A 204 -12.40 -1.52 -9.19
N ALA A 205 -13.16 -1.86 -10.24
CA ALA A 205 -12.59 -2.39 -11.48
C ALA A 205 -12.13 -1.30 -12.47
N ALA A 206 -12.52 -0.04 -12.28
CA ALA A 206 -12.19 1.04 -13.20
C ALA A 206 -10.77 1.56 -12.93
N ALA A 207 -9.97 1.72 -14.00
CA ALA A 207 -8.59 2.17 -13.91
C ALA A 207 -8.27 3.19 -15.00
N TYR A 208 -7.44 4.17 -14.66
CA TYR A 208 -6.87 5.15 -15.61
C TYR A 208 -5.39 5.32 -15.36
N VAL A 209 -4.62 5.39 -16.44
CA VAL A 209 -3.16 5.52 -16.43
C VAL A 209 -2.79 6.65 -17.39
N GLY A 210 -2.37 7.79 -16.84
CA GLY A 210 -1.71 8.84 -17.60
C GLY A 210 -0.28 8.43 -17.90
N PHE A 211 0.22 8.68 -19.10
CA PHE A 211 1.59 8.31 -19.49
C PHE A 211 2.23 9.34 -20.40
N CYS A 212 3.55 9.23 -20.54
CA CYS A 212 4.31 9.98 -21.52
C CYS A 212 5.37 9.13 -22.23
N GLY A 213 5.49 9.31 -23.53
CA GLY A 213 6.64 8.88 -24.31
C GLY A 213 7.73 9.94 -24.18
N GLN A 214 8.86 9.54 -23.59
CA GLN A 214 9.95 10.43 -23.19
C GLN A 214 9.52 11.54 -22.22
N CYS A 215 9.12 11.13 -21.02
CA CYS A 215 8.78 12.04 -19.95
C CYS A 215 9.92 13.03 -19.65
N ASP A 216 11.16 12.55 -19.47
CA ASP A 216 12.33 13.40 -19.22
C ASP A 216 12.94 13.94 -20.52
N THR A 217 12.60 15.17 -20.85
CA THR A 217 13.04 15.85 -22.08
C THR A 217 14.47 16.42 -21.99
N LEU A 218 15.08 16.51 -20.80
CA LEU A 218 16.41 17.11 -20.60
C LEU A 218 17.55 16.09 -20.71
N ASN A 219 17.41 14.93 -20.10
CA ASN A 219 18.47 13.91 -20.09
C ASN A 219 18.47 13.02 -21.34
N LYS A 220 17.41 13.08 -22.15
CA LYS A 220 17.24 12.25 -23.36
C LYS A 220 17.19 13.11 -24.63
N LEU A 221 18.16 14.00 -24.83
CA LEU A 221 18.23 14.81 -26.06
C LEU A 221 18.21 13.91 -27.31
N GLY A 222 17.08 13.91 -28.03
CA GLY A 222 16.90 13.19 -29.29
C GLY A 222 17.04 14.14 -30.49
N PRO A 223 17.41 13.64 -31.68
CA PRO A 223 17.60 14.47 -32.88
C PRO A 223 16.28 14.95 -33.52
N THR A 224 15.12 14.57 -32.97
CA THR A 224 13.81 14.81 -33.59
C THR A 224 13.02 15.92 -32.86
N PRO A 225 12.36 16.83 -33.59
CA PRO A 225 11.29 17.65 -33.01
C PRO A 225 10.16 16.75 -32.49
N ASN A 226 9.45 17.18 -31.43
CA ASN A 226 8.41 16.42 -30.70
C ASN A 226 8.96 15.30 -29.79
N LEU A 227 9.84 15.67 -28.84
CA LEU A 227 10.38 14.75 -27.86
C LEU A 227 9.29 14.18 -26.93
N PHE A 228 8.39 15.03 -26.44
CA PHE A 228 7.35 14.67 -25.47
C PHE A 228 6.01 14.33 -26.14
N GLN A 229 5.39 13.23 -25.74
CA GLN A 229 4.02 12.88 -26.11
C GLN A 229 3.30 12.30 -24.90
N ASN A 230 2.19 12.90 -24.47
CA ASN A 230 1.32 12.32 -23.46
C ASN A 230 0.28 11.37 -24.07
N GLY A 231 -0.34 10.59 -23.20
CA GLY A 231 -1.51 9.80 -23.50
C GLY A 231 -2.21 9.35 -22.22
N LEU A 232 -3.41 8.77 -22.39
CA LEU A 232 -4.23 8.24 -21.32
C LEU A 232 -4.69 6.84 -21.72
N ALA A 233 -4.38 5.83 -20.92
CA ALA A 233 -4.92 4.48 -21.07
C ALA A 233 -5.98 4.23 -20.00
N THR A 234 -7.02 3.47 -20.35
CA THR A 234 -8.09 3.11 -19.41
C THR A 234 -8.76 1.81 -19.83
N ASN A 235 -9.36 1.11 -18.87
CA ASN A 235 -10.27 0.01 -19.15
C ASN A 235 -11.75 0.42 -19.23
N VAL A 236 -12.07 1.69 -18.95
CA VAL A 236 -13.44 2.20 -18.94
C VAL A 236 -13.87 2.66 -20.33
N GLY A 237 -15.02 2.19 -20.81
CA GLY A 237 -15.56 2.60 -22.11
C GLY A 237 -14.93 1.91 -23.32
N GLY A 238 -14.08 0.89 -23.09
CA GLY A 238 -13.52 0.07 -24.14
C GLY A 238 -14.48 -1.01 -24.67
N ALA A 239 -13.92 -1.97 -25.41
CA ALA A 239 -14.68 -3.04 -26.07
C ALA A 239 -15.40 -4.02 -25.12
N ALA A 240 -14.98 -4.07 -23.85
CA ALA A 240 -15.57 -4.86 -22.78
C ALA A 240 -15.66 -4.03 -21.50
N ALA A 241 -16.52 -4.46 -20.57
CA ALA A 241 -16.60 -3.83 -19.25
C ALA A 241 -15.29 -4.06 -18.46
N PRO A 242 -14.87 -3.08 -17.63
CA PRO A 242 -13.73 -3.25 -16.71
C PRO A 242 -13.88 -4.47 -15.81
N GLU A 243 -12.82 -5.23 -15.62
CA GLU A 243 -12.77 -6.37 -14.70
C GLU A 243 -11.38 -6.49 -14.07
N LYS A 244 -11.35 -6.51 -12.72
CA LYS A 244 -10.14 -6.66 -11.91
C LYS A 244 -9.37 -7.94 -12.29
N GLY A 245 -8.06 -7.82 -12.30
CA GLY A 245 -7.07 -8.82 -12.66
C GLY A 245 -6.99 -9.14 -14.15
N THR A 246 -7.61 -8.36 -15.05
CA THR A 246 -7.76 -8.75 -16.48
C THR A 246 -7.46 -7.62 -17.47
N SER A 247 -7.17 -8.01 -18.72
CA SER A 247 -6.99 -7.08 -19.84
C SER A 247 -8.29 -6.56 -20.46
N LYS A 248 -9.46 -6.89 -19.89
CA LYS A 248 -10.75 -6.51 -20.47
C LYS A 248 -10.96 -4.99 -20.46
N GLY A 249 -11.40 -4.47 -21.59
CA GLY A 249 -11.74 -3.06 -21.76
C GLY A 249 -10.55 -2.12 -21.94
N TRP A 250 -9.32 -2.57 -21.69
CA TRP A 250 -8.12 -1.73 -21.80
C TRP A 250 -7.89 -1.22 -23.23
N HIS A 251 -7.64 0.07 -23.35
CA HIS A 251 -7.31 0.77 -24.59
C HIS A 251 -6.66 2.14 -24.28
N VAL A 252 -6.06 2.75 -25.30
CA VAL A 252 -5.65 4.17 -25.25
C VAL A 252 -6.86 5.04 -25.59
N ALA A 253 -7.21 5.96 -24.71
CA ALA A 253 -8.28 6.92 -24.93
C ALA A 253 -7.84 8.04 -25.89
N ALA A 254 -8.78 8.60 -26.65
CA ALA A 254 -8.46 9.62 -27.66
C ALA A 254 -7.94 10.94 -27.06
N ALA A 255 -8.29 11.24 -25.80
CA ALA A 255 -7.86 12.43 -25.05
C ALA A 255 -8.03 13.75 -25.82
N GLN A 256 -9.07 13.87 -26.66
CA GLN A 256 -9.28 15.05 -27.49
C GLN A 256 -9.55 16.28 -26.62
N GLY A 257 -8.85 17.38 -26.88
CA GLY A 257 -8.96 18.60 -26.08
C GLY A 257 -8.06 18.63 -24.84
N LEU A 258 -7.32 17.55 -24.54
CA LEU A 258 -6.27 17.56 -23.52
C LEU A 258 -4.95 18.06 -24.14
N PRO A 259 -4.35 19.16 -23.64
CA PRO A 259 -3.05 19.61 -24.11
C PRO A 259 -1.95 18.56 -23.92
N ASN A 260 -0.99 18.50 -24.85
CA ASN A 260 0.16 17.60 -24.79
C ASN A 260 1.20 18.04 -23.73
N ARG A 261 0.83 17.91 -22.45
CA ARG A 261 1.65 18.23 -21.27
C ARG A 261 1.71 17.05 -20.30
N TYR A 262 2.61 17.13 -19.33
CA TYR A 262 2.77 16.11 -18.31
C TYR A 262 1.49 15.96 -17.48
N ILE A 263 0.90 14.77 -17.51
CA ILE A 263 -0.25 14.42 -16.68
C ILE A 263 0.27 14.09 -15.29
N THR A 264 -0.02 14.95 -14.31
CA THR A 264 0.49 14.84 -12.93
C THR A 264 -0.40 13.98 -12.02
N SER A 265 -1.71 13.99 -12.24
CA SER A 265 -2.67 13.19 -11.48
C SER A 265 -3.91 12.93 -12.33
N VAL A 266 -4.57 11.81 -12.05
CA VAL A 266 -5.90 11.45 -12.55
C VAL A 266 -6.76 11.15 -11.32
N ALA A 267 -8.02 11.57 -11.33
CA ALA A 267 -8.98 11.19 -10.30
C ALA A 267 -10.31 10.75 -10.92
N ILE A 268 -10.75 9.55 -10.54
CA ILE A 268 -12.00 8.93 -10.95
C ILE A 268 -13.13 9.43 -10.04
N ASP A 269 -14.26 9.85 -10.62
CA ASP A 269 -15.46 10.08 -9.81
C ASP A 269 -16.06 8.73 -9.37
N PRO A 270 -16.07 8.41 -8.05
CA PRO A 270 -16.54 7.12 -7.58
C PRO A 270 -18.02 6.85 -7.87
N ARG A 271 -18.80 7.90 -8.21
CA ARG A 271 -20.22 7.77 -8.58
C ARG A 271 -20.42 7.48 -10.07
N ASN A 272 -19.44 7.79 -10.90
CA ASN A 272 -19.48 7.55 -12.33
C ASN A 272 -18.05 7.46 -12.90
N PRO A 273 -17.54 6.24 -13.17
CA PRO A 273 -16.15 6.07 -13.61
C PRO A 273 -15.86 6.60 -15.02
N LYS A 274 -16.87 7.08 -15.77
CA LYS A 274 -16.65 7.82 -17.02
C LYS A 274 -16.34 9.31 -16.78
N ASN A 275 -16.66 9.82 -15.60
CA ASN A 275 -16.35 11.18 -15.17
C ASN A 275 -14.98 11.17 -14.49
N VAL A 276 -13.97 11.75 -15.14
CA VAL A 276 -12.60 11.77 -14.64
C VAL A 276 -12.00 13.16 -14.73
N PHE A 277 -11.10 13.45 -13.80
CA PHE A 277 -10.37 14.71 -13.72
C PHE A 277 -8.89 14.44 -13.90
N VAL A 278 -8.21 15.34 -14.59
CA VAL A 278 -6.78 15.25 -14.87
C VAL A 278 -6.14 16.59 -14.55
N THR A 279 -5.01 16.57 -13.84
CA THR A 279 -4.16 17.75 -13.70
C THR A 279 -2.98 17.69 -14.65
N LEU A 280 -2.62 18.86 -15.17
CA LEU A 280 -1.46 19.03 -16.03
C LEU A 280 -0.40 19.88 -15.32
N GLY A 281 0.83 19.37 -15.32
CA GLY A 281 2.02 20.05 -14.85
C GLY A 281 2.82 20.72 -15.97
N GLY A 282 4.00 21.25 -15.61
CA GLY A 282 5.06 21.59 -16.56
C GLY A 282 5.77 20.33 -17.10
N TYR A 283 6.93 20.47 -17.77
CA TYR A 283 7.76 19.30 -18.11
C TYR A 283 8.43 18.74 -16.85
N THR A 284 8.95 17.50 -16.91
CA THR A 284 9.45 16.64 -15.80
C THR A 284 10.30 17.27 -14.71
N ARG A 285 10.81 18.47 -14.95
CA ARG A 285 11.42 19.31 -13.94
C ARG A 285 10.64 20.61 -13.91
N ARG A 286 10.11 20.96 -12.73
CA ARG A 286 9.33 22.18 -12.45
C ARG A 286 9.96 23.48 -12.99
N TRP A 287 11.28 23.51 -13.22
CA TRP A 287 12.04 24.65 -13.74
C TRP A 287 12.27 24.66 -15.27
N LEU A 288 11.78 23.69 -16.04
CA LEU A 288 11.87 23.72 -17.50
C LEU A 288 10.58 24.32 -18.08
N PRO A 289 10.62 25.58 -18.58
CA PRO A 289 9.44 26.19 -19.16
C PRO A 289 9.06 25.44 -20.44
N PRO A 290 7.76 25.36 -20.76
CA PRO A 290 7.37 24.73 -22.00
C PRO A 290 7.90 25.51 -23.23
N GLY A 291 8.15 24.82 -24.34
CA GLY A 291 8.85 25.36 -25.51
C GLY A 291 10.38 25.27 -25.44
N ALA A 292 10.94 24.80 -24.32
CA ALA A 292 12.36 24.49 -24.22
C ALA A 292 12.71 23.19 -24.98
N VAL A 293 13.95 23.09 -25.48
CA VAL A 293 14.51 21.85 -26.08
C VAL A 293 13.69 21.30 -27.27
N GLY A 294 13.33 22.16 -28.24
CA GLY A 294 12.67 21.72 -29.48
C GLY A 294 11.21 21.29 -29.33
N ASP A 295 10.59 21.62 -28.19
CA ASP A 295 9.15 21.48 -27.96
C ASP A 295 8.36 22.46 -28.84
N ALA A 296 7.56 21.91 -29.75
CA ALA A 296 6.73 22.67 -30.69
C ALA A 296 5.28 22.84 -30.19
N ASN A 297 4.98 22.45 -28.95
CA ASN A 297 3.63 22.55 -28.41
C ASN A 297 3.20 24.03 -28.29
N ALA A 298 2.16 24.44 -29.00
CA ALA A 298 1.64 25.81 -28.93
C ALA A 298 0.65 26.03 -27.77
N ALA A 299 0.18 24.96 -27.11
CA ALA A 299 -0.78 24.98 -26.01
C ALA A 299 -0.08 25.00 -24.65
N ILE A 300 0.81 25.96 -24.48
CA ILE A 300 1.63 26.16 -23.28
C ILE A 300 0.97 27.24 -22.41
N GLY A 301 0.67 26.90 -21.14
CA GLY A 301 0.25 27.88 -20.13
C GLY A 301 -1.25 28.22 -20.10
N THR A 302 -2.13 27.42 -20.72
CA THR A 302 -3.59 27.60 -20.57
C THR A 302 -4.23 26.34 -19.99
N GLY A 303 -4.97 26.51 -18.89
CA GLY A 303 -5.64 25.43 -18.16
C GLY A 303 -4.67 24.55 -17.36
N HIS A 304 -5.10 24.02 -16.23
CA HIS A 304 -4.33 23.14 -15.32
C HIS A 304 -5.16 21.96 -14.81
N VAL A 305 -6.49 22.07 -14.84
CA VAL A 305 -7.42 20.99 -14.46
C VAL A 305 -8.39 20.75 -15.61
N PHE A 306 -8.49 19.50 -16.05
CA PHE A 306 -9.32 19.08 -17.16
C PHE A 306 -10.29 18.00 -16.72
N ARG A 307 -11.49 17.98 -17.32
CA ARG A 307 -12.52 17.00 -17.03
C ARG A 307 -12.94 16.27 -18.30
N SER A 308 -13.10 14.96 -18.20
CA SER A 308 -13.81 14.14 -19.18
C SER A 308 -15.08 13.58 -18.56
N THR A 309 -16.14 13.43 -19.35
CA THR A 309 -17.40 12.76 -18.97
C THR A 309 -17.68 11.51 -19.81
N ASP A 310 -16.74 11.14 -20.67
CA ASP A 310 -16.86 10.08 -21.67
C ASP A 310 -15.66 9.11 -21.61
N ALA A 311 -15.14 8.88 -20.42
CA ALA A 311 -14.03 7.96 -20.15
C ALA A 311 -12.72 8.33 -20.86
N GLY A 312 -12.39 9.62 -20.86
CA GLY A 312 -11.13 10.15 -21.39
C GLY A 312 -11.11 10.33 -22.90
N GLN A 313 -12.23 10.18 -23.61
CA GLN A 313 -12.28 10.38 -25.06
C GLN A 313 -12.20 11.87 -25.41
N THR A 314 -12.89 12.73 -24.65
CA THR A 314 -12.81 14.18 -24.76
C THR A 314 -12.59 14.84 -23.40
N PHE A 315 -11.85 15.96 -23.39
CA PHE A 315 -11.54 16.75 -22.22
C PHE A 315 -11.93 18.22 -22.41
N THR A 316 -12.43 18.82 -21.34
CA THR A 316 -12.72 20.26 -21.25
C THR A 316 -11.92 20.88 -20.11
N ASP A 317 -11.37 22.07 -20.32
CA ASP A 317 -10.70 22.85 -19.29
C ASP A 317 -11.72 23.28 -18.22
N VAL A 318 -11.44 22.93 -16.96
CA VAL A 318 -12.23 23.27 -15.78
C VAL A 318 -11.36 23.94 -14.70
N THR A 319 -10.31 24.64 -15.11
CA THR A 319 -9.36 25.33 -14.20
C THR A 319 -10.02 26.43 -13.38
N GLY A 320 -11.08 27.05 -13.92
CA GLY A 320 -11.84 28.09 -13.22
C GLY A 320 -10.97 29.30 -12.87
N ASN A 321 -10.98 29.70 -11.60
CA ASN A 321 -10.23 30.83 -11.05
C ASN A 321 -8.96 30.44 -10.27
N LEU A 322 -8.43 29.22 -10.46
CA LEU A 322 -7.14 28.85 -9.87
C LEU A 322 -6.05 29.84 -10.32
N PRO A 323 -5.05 30.13 -9.46
CA PRO A 323 -3.85 30.82 -9.90
C PRO A 323 -3.23 30.11 -11.11
N ASP A 324 -2.65 30.90 -12.02
CA ASP A 324 -1.95 30.36 -13.18
C ASP A 324 -0.62 29.73 -12.74
N SER A 325 -0.68 28.47 -12.33
CA SER A 325 0.44 27.68 -11.85
C SER A 325 0.17 26.21 -12.12
N PRO A 326 1.21 25.39 -12.38
CA PRO A 326 1.07 23.95 -12.55
C PRO A 326 0.24 23.30 -11.42
N ALA A 327 -0.65 22.39 -11.81
CA ALA A 327 -1.39 21.55 -10.86
C ALA A 327 -0.69 20.20 -10.72
N SER A 328 -0.52 19.76 -9.48
CA SER A 328 0.23 18.54 -9.11
C SER A 328 -0.69 17.38 -8.77
N TRP A 329 -1.87 17.66 -8.21
CA TRP A 329 -2.80 16.63 -7.73
C TRP A 329 -4.25 17.08 -7.81
N VAL A 330 -5.16 16.15 -8.07
CA VAL A 330 -6.60 16.35 -7.92
C VAL A 330 -7.20 15.21 -7.09
N GLU A 331 -8.10 15.54 -6.19
CA GLU A 331 -8.80 14.60 -5.30
C GLU A 331 -10.28 14.99 -5.21
N LEU A 332 -11.18 14.01 -5.06
CA LEU A 332 -12.63 14.26 -4.99
C LEU A 332 -13.15 14.13 -3.56
N ARG A 333 -13.54 15.26 -2.98
CA ARG A 333 -14.27 15.32 -1.72
C ARG A 333 -15.77 15.42 -1.98
N GLY A 334 -16.41 14.27 -2.17
CA GLY A 334 -17.84 14.20 -2.50
C GLY A 334 -18.13 14.86 -3.85
N ASP A 335 -18.72 16.06 -3.85
CA ASP A 335 -18.97 16.84 -5.06
C ASP A 335 -18.00 18.01 -5.30
N GLN A 336 -16.93 18.07 -4.50
CA GLN A 336 -15.92 19.11 -4.49
C GLN A 336 -14.59 18.57 -5.03
N LEU A 337 -13.95 19.32 -5.91
CA LEU A 337 -12.54 19.12 -6.29
C LEU A 337 -11.62 19.75 -5.25
N LEU A 338 -10.63 18.98 -4.80
CA LEU A 338 -9.44 19.47 -4.10
C LEU A 338 -8.28 19.43 -5.10
N VAL A 339 -7.51 20.51 -5.20
CA VAL A 339 -6.44 20.64 -6.18
C VAL A 339 -5.17 21.13 -5.49
N ALA A 340 -4.10 20.36 -5.63
CA ALA A 340 -2.76 20.76 -5.23
C ALA A 340 -2.04 21.44 -6.39
N THR A 341 -1.31 22.50 -6.11
CA THR A 341 -0.58 23.28 -7.10
C THR A 341 0.80 23.68 -6.58
N ASP A 342 1.58 24.28 -7.46
CA ASP A 342 2.87 24.89 -7.17
C ASP A 342 2.84 26.06 -6.17
N VAL A 343 1.65 26.62 -5.88
CA VAL A 343 1.48 27.81 -5.02
C VAL A 343 0.55 27.55 -3.82
N GLY A 344 0.01 26.35 -3.68
CA GLY A 344 -0.83 25.96 -2.55
C GLY A 344 -1.87 24.89 -2.89
N ALA A 345 -2.69 24.56 -1.90
CA ALA A 345 -3.84 23.68 -2.04
C ALA A 345 -5.15 24.49 -2.09
N PHE A 346 -6.08 24.05 -2.92
CA PHE A 346 -7.35 24.73 -3.17
C PHE A 346 -8.52 23.76 -3.13
N ALA A 347 -9.69 24.24 -2.74
CA ALA A 347 -10.94 23.50 -2.86
C ALA A 347 -11.96 24.30 -3.65
N SER A 348 -12.64 23.65 -4.60
CA SER A 348 -13.76 24.23 -5.35
C SER A 348 -14.98 24.48 -4.46
N GLN A 349 -16.01 25.14 -4.95
CA GLN A 349 -17.31 25.21 -4.29
C GLN A 349 -17.99 23.82 -4.25
N THR A 350 -18.78 23.56 -3.21
CA THR A 350 -19.67 22.39 -3.15
C THR A 350 -20.86 22.56 -4.09
N GLY A 351 -21.52 21.46 -4.47
CA GLY A 351 -22.72 21.46 -5.32
C GLY A 351 -22.52 20.84 -6.70
N GLY A 352 -21.37 20.19 -6.96
CA GLY A 352 -21.12 19.44 -8.20
C GLY A 352 -20.99 20.31 -9.46
N ALA A 353 -20.67 21.59 -9.30
CA ALA A 353 -20.50 22.55 -10.39
C ALA A 353 -19.15 22.37 -11.12
N TYR A 354 -18.87 21.16 -11.59
CA TYR A 354 -17.60 20.77 -12.20
C TYR A 354 -17.30 21.45 -13.53
N ALA A 355 -18.32 21.97 -14.24
CA ALA A 355 -18.11 22.65 -15.53
C ALA A 355 -17.52 24.06 -15.37
N THR A 356 -17.78 24.71 -14.24
CA THR A 356 -17.31 26.07 -13.94
C THR A 356 -16.98 26.18 -12.45
N PRO A 357 -15.94 25.46 -11.98
CA PRO A 357 -15.56 25.51 -10.58
C PRO A 357 -14.98 26.88 -10.21
N THR A 358 -15.15 27.23 -8.95
CA THR A 358 -14.63 28.41 -8.27
C THR A 358 -13.92 27.91 -7.01
N PHE A 359 -12.63 28.12 -6.96
CA PHE A 359 -11.71 27.64 -5.95
C PHE A 359 -11.42 28.71 -4.90
N ALA A 360 -11.21 28.24 -3.67
CA ALA A 360 -10.65 29.01 -2.56
C ALA A 360 -9.45 28.24 -1.98
N PRO A 361 -8.41 28.93 -1.50
CA PRO A 361 -7.26 28.28 -0.87
C PRO A 361 -7.69 27.54 0.40
N LEU A 362 -7.05 26.39 0.68
CA LEU A 362 -7.19 25.72 1.97
C LEU A 362 -6.54 26.59 3.04
N LYS A 363 -7.38 27.09 3.96
CA LYS A 363 -6.94 27.97 5.04
C LYS A 363 -5.85 27.31 5.89
N ASP A 364 -4.86 28.07 6.35
CA ASP A 364 -3.81 27.62 7.29
C ASP A 364 -2.85 26.55 6.71
N ILE A 365 -3.05 26.09 5.47
CA ILE A 365 -2.03 25.37 4.70
C ILE A 365 -1.03 26.38 4.12
N PRO A 366 0.29 26.19 4.29
CA PRO A 366 1.29 27.10 3.75
C PRO A 366 1.15 27.32 2.24
N ALA A 367 1.31 28.58 1.79
CA ALA A 367 1.31 28.96 0.38
C ALA A 367 2.66 28.59 -0.29
N THR A 368 2.89 27.30 -0.48
CA THR A 368 4.03 26.70 -1.18
C THR A 368 3.53 25.56 -2.05
N ALA A 369 4.43 24.90 -2.79
CA ALA A 369 4.04 23.74 -3.57
C ALA A 369 3.47 22.63 -2.69
N VAL A 370 2.38 22.04 -3.16
CA VAL A 370 1.72 20.89 -2.55
C VAL A 370 1.81 19.74 -3.55
N SER A 371 2.36 18.61 -3.10
CA SER A 371 2.59 17.43 -3.94
C SER A 371 1.32 16.61 -4.10
N SER A 372 0.60 16.37 -3.01
CA SER A 372 -0.62 15.57 -3.01
C SER A 372 -1.60 15.98 -1.89
N ILE A 373 -2.85 15.58 -2.07
CA ILE A 373 -3.92 15.67 -1.07
C ILE A 373 -4.64 14.31 -1.09
N ALA A 374 -4.74 13.64 0.06
CA ALA A 374 -5.50 12.41 0.19
C ALA A 374 -6.53 12.56 1.31
N LEU A 375 -7.76 12.08 1.07
CA LEU A 375 -8.80 12.09 2.08
C LEU A 375 -8.58 10.96 3.10
N LYS A 376 -9.00 11.18 4.34
CA LYS A 376 -9.05 10.13 5.35
C LYS A 376 -10.11 9.08 4.93
N PRO A 377 -9.75 7.79 4.79
CA PRO A 377 -10.71 6.75 4.48
C PRO A 377 -11.86 6.75 5.48
N GLY A 378 -13.09 6.64 5.00
CA GLY A 378 -14.30 6.68 5.83
C GLY A 378 -14.67 8.07 6.39
N ASP A 379 -13.79 9.08 6.35
CA ASP A 379 -14.08 10.44 6.84
C ASP A 379 -13.75 11.50 5.78
N PRO A 380 -14.74 11.98 5.00
CA PRO A 380 -14.51 13.01 4.00
C PRO A 380 -14.18 14.38 4.62
N ASN A 381 -14.20 14.55 5.94
CA ASN A 381 -13.98 15.84 6.61
C ASN A 381 -12.54 16.06 7.07
N THR A 382 -11.67 15.08 6.81
CA THR A 382 -10.26 15.14 7.13
C THR A 382 -9.44 14.76 5.90
N ALA A 383 -8.38 15.51 5.62
CA ALA A 383 -7.41 15.19 4.58
C ALA A 383 -5.99 15.26 5.13
N VAL A 384 -5.10 14.50 4.53
CA VAL A 384 -3.66 14.66 4.66
C VAL A 384 -3.12 15.39 3.42
N VAL A 385 -2.19 16.31 3.64
CA VAL A 385 -1.64 17.22 2.61
C VAL A 385 -0.13 17.13 2.65
N ALA A 386 0.49 16.73 1.55
CA ALA A 386 1.94 16.65 1.40
C ALA A 386 2.48 18.02 0.94
N VAL A 387 3.06 18.79 1.87
CA VAL A 387 3.48 20.17 1.62
C VAL A 387 5.00 20.24 1.44
N PHE A 388 5.45 20.67 0.27
CA PHE A 388 6.86 20.67 -0.12
C PHE A 388 7.70 21.55 0.82
N GLY A 389 8.68 20.94 1.49
CA GLY A 389 9.57 21.60 2.44
C GLY A 389 8.86 22.10 3.71
N ARG A 390 7.69 21.52 4.03
CA ARG A 390 6.88 21.81 5.23
C ARG A 390 6.32 20.55 5.88
N GLY A 391 6.74 19.36 5.45
CA GLY A 391 6.25 18.09 5.97
C GLY A 391 4.78 17.81 5.64
N VAL A 392 4.20 16.88 6.39
CA VAL A 392 2.84 16.39 6.20
C VAL A 392 1.87 17.15 7.11
N TRP A 393 0.76 17.63 6.54
CA TRP A 393 -0.26 18.41 7.25
C TRP A 393 -1.59 17.65 7.28
N THR A 394 -2.32 17.77 8.38
CA THR A 394 -3.73 17.38 8.43
C THR A 394 -4.61 18.61 8.24
N TYR A 395 -5.61 18.50 7.36
CA TYR A 395 -6.59 19.54 7.11
C TYR A 395 -8.00 19.08 7.49
N HIS A 396 -8.68 19.85 8.33
CA HIS A 396 -10.06 19.61 8.71
C HIS A 396 -10.99 20.60 8.02
N PHE A 397 -11.97 20.07 7.28
CA PHE A 397 -12.91 20.90 6.53
C PHE A 397 -13.96 21.50 7.46
N ALA A 398 -14.03 22.84 7.51
CA ALA A 398 -15.01 23.55 8.33
C ALA A 398 -16.47 23.22 7.94
N LYS A 399 -16.74 23.01 6.65
CA LYS A 399 -18.05 22.52 6.17
C LYS A 399 -18.00 21.01 6.09
N THR A 400 -18.70 20.35 7.01
CA THR A 400 -18.74 18.89 7.06
C THR A 400 -19.69 18.31 6.00
N LEU A 401 -19.29 17.18 5.44
CA LEU A 401 -20.13 16.27 4.67
C LEU A 401 -20.53 15.10 5.57
N PRO A 402 -21.67 14.42 5.28
CA PRO A 402 -22.02 13.19 5.95
C PRO A 402 -20.86 12.18 5.86
N VAL A 403 -20.45 11.67 7.01
CA VAL A 403 -19.50 10.57 7.11
C VAL A 403 -20.24 9.31 6.64
N PRO A 404 -19.79 8.65 5.57
CA PRO A 404 -20.36 7.36 5.18
C PRO A 404 -20.29 6.42 6.39
N VAL A 405 -21.38 5.72 6.68
CA VAL A 405 -21.32 4.65 7.69
C VAL A 405 -20.39 3.61 7.11
N ASP A 406 -19.28 3.35 7.79
CA ASP A 406 -18.40 2.26 7.43
C ASP A 406 -19.26 1.00 7.29
N PRO A 407 -19.14 0.23 6.20
CA PRO A 407 -19.68 -1.11 6.21
C PRO A 407 -19.13 -1.78 7.48
N PRO A 408 -19.98 -2.46 8.28
CA PRO A 408 -19.50 -3.14 9.46
C PRO A 408 -18.27 -3.97 9.04
N PRO A 409 -17.18 -3.96 9.83
CA PRO A 409 -16.00 -4.74 9.49
C PRO A 409 -16.48 -6.13 9.09
N THR A 410 -16.01 -6.65 7.96
CA THR A 410 -16.41 -7.97 7.49
C THR A 410 -16.31 -8.91 8.67
N PRO A 411 -17.44 -9.42 9.20
CA PRO A 411 -17.42 -10.10 10.47
C PRO A 411 -16.42 -11.24 10.33
N THR A 412 -15.51 -11.38 11.31
CA THR A 412 -14.56 -12.49 11.34
C THR A 412 -15.37 -13.76 11.05
N PRO A 413 -15.11 -14.45 9.92
CA PRO A 413 -15.96 -15.54 9.49
C PRO A 413 -16.04 -16.54 10.63
N SER A 414 -17.21 -17.13 10.86
CA SER A 414 -17.34 -18.15 11.90
C SER A 414 -17.80 -19.44 11.28
N VAL A 415 -17.43 -20.55 11.92
CA VAL A 415 -17.95 -21.85 11.54
C VAL A 415 -19.41 -21.92 11.98
N GLY A 416 -20.33 -21.96 11.02
CA GLY A 416 -21.77 -22.16 11.27
C GLY A 416 -22.12 -23.63 11.47
N THR A 417 -21.62 -24.49 10.59
CA THR A 417 -21.76 -25.96 10.71
C THR A 417 -20.40 -26.61 10.61
N ALA A 418 -19.90 -27.14 11.72
CA ALA A 418 -18.60 -27.80 11.78
C ALA A 418 -18.61 -29.14 11.01
N TYR A 419 -17.59 -29.34 10.17
CA TYR A 419 -17.23 -30.64 9.61
C TYR A 419 -16.36 -31.43 10.60
N ALA A 420 -15.50 -30.73 11.34
CA ALA A 420 -14.69 -31.27 12.42
C ALA A 420 -14.36 -30.18 13.46
N SER A 421 -14.19 -30.60 14.72
CA SER A 421 -13.78 -29.74 15.83
C SER A 421 -12.80 -30.49 16.74
N TYR A 422 -11.82 -29.77 17.26
CA TYR A 422 -10.70 -30.28 18.04
C TYR A 422 -10.41 -29.34 19.21
N ASP A 423 -10.79 -29.76 20.41
CA ASP A 423 -10.55 -29.07 21.69
C ASP A 423 -9.25 -29.52 22.35
N PHE A 424 -8.58 -30.51 21.77
CA PHE A 424 -7.40 -31.17 22.31
C PHE A 424 -7.48 -31.68 23.74
N GLU A 425 -8.65 -31.76 24.39
CA GLU A 425 -8.72 -32.13 25.81
C GLU A 425 -8.56 -33.64 26.04
N SER A 426 -9.04 -34.45 25.10
CA SER A 426 -8.97 -35.91 25.15
C SER A 426 -7.72 -36.50 24.47
N GLY A 427 -6.64 -35.71 24.34
CA GLY A 427 -5.40 -36.08 23.67
C GLY A 427 -5.18 -35.31 22.36
N ALA A 428 -4.25 -35.79 21.53
CA ALA A 428 -3.87 -35.13 20.27
C ALA A 428 -4.95 -35.20 19.17
N GLN A 429 -6.01 -35.98 19.35
CA GLN A 429 -7.12 -36.11 18.38
C GLN A 429 -6.66 -36.38 16.93
N SER A 430 -5.64 -37.24 16.80
CA SER A 430 -5.00 -37.62 15.52
C SER A 430 -4.26 -36.50 14.79
N TRP A 431 -4.04 -35.35 15.42
CA TRP A 431 -3.11 -34.35 14.91
C TRP A 431 -1.67 -34.87 14.99
N THR A 432 -0.90 -34.53 13.97
CA THR A 432 0.50 -34.95 13.83
C THR A 432 1.39 -33.73 13.80
N THR A 433 2.58 -33.86 14.39
CA THR A 433 3.56 -32.79 14.42
C THR A 433 4.76 -33.14 13.54
N GLY A 434 5.39 -32.13 12.94
CA GLY A 434 6.59 -32.26 12.11
C GLY A 434 7.62 -31.19 12.48
N GLY A 435 8.86 -31.37 12.04
CA GLY A 435 9.99 -30.53 12.44
C GLY A 435 10.75 -31.05 13.66
N THR A 436 11.90 -30.46 13.96
CA THR A 436 12.66 -30.71 15.19
C THR A 436 13.40 -29.43 15.59
N PRO A 437 13.07 -28.78 16.71
CA PRO A 437 11.96 -29.06 17.64
C PRO A 437 10.57 -28.98 16.98
N THR A 438 9.53 -29.46 17.67
CA THR A 438 8.17 -29.53 17.13
C THR A 438 7.13 -29.09 18.15
N TRP A 439 5.88 -28.97 17.71
CA TRP A 439 4.73 -28.65 18.55
C TRP A 439 4.54 -29.67 19.67
N LEU A 440 4.27 -29.20 20.88
CA LEU A 440 4.02 -30.03 22.05
C LEU A 440 2.62 -29.76 22.58
N ARG A 441 1.85 -30.81 22.84
CA ARG A 441 0.56 -30.69 23.52
C ARG A 441 0.79 -30.63 25.02
N GLY A 442 0.23 -29.64 25.69
CA GLY A 442 0.37 -29.46 27.12
C GLY A 442 -0.61 -28.46 27.71
N THR A 443 -0.49 -28.26 29.01
CA THR A 443 -1.21 -27.18 29.73
C THR A 443 -0.39 -25.89 29.62
N PRO A 444 -1.04 -24.72 29.66
CA PRO A 444 -2.49 -24.52 29.74
C PRO A 444 -3.18 -24.47 28.36
N GLY A 445 -4.49 -24.72 28.36
CA GLY A 445 -5.36 -24.61 27.19
C GLY A 445 -6.18 -23.32 27.18
N HIS A 446 -7.01 -23.16 26.17
CA HIS A 446 -7.99 -22.08 26.05
C HIS A 446 -9.16 -22.30 27.03
N GLY A 447 -9.65 -21.20 27.60
CA GLY A 447 -10.78 -21.17 28.53
C GLY A 447 -12.03 -20.56 27.89
N THR A 448 -12.68 -19.63 28.59
CA THR A 448 -13.80 -18.87 28.01
C THR A 448 -13.30 -17.51 27.56
N ASP A 449 -13.62 -17.14 26.32
CA ASP A 449 -13.18 -15.89 25.70
C ASP A 449 -11.64 -15.73 25.75
N ALA A 450 -11.13 -14.61 26.24
CA ALA A 450 -9.68 -14.42 26.34
C ALA A 450 -9.01 -15.23 27.47
N ALA A 451 -9.80 -15.93 28.31
CA ALA A 451 -9.29 -16.58 29.50
C ALA A 451 -8.53 -17.88 29.19
N GLU A 452 -7.58 -18.20 30.06
CA GLU A 452 -6.83 -19.46 30.04
C GLU A 452 -7.54 -20.51 30.92
N ASN A 453 -7.45 -21.78 30.51
CA ASN A 453 -7.82 -22.92 31.34
C ASN A 453 -6.55 -23.65 31.83
N PRO A 454 -6.17 -23.52 33.11
CA PRO A 454 -4.97 -24.16 33.66
C PRO A 454 -4.99 -25.69 33.59
N SER A 455 -6.17 -26.29 33.49
CA SER A 455 -6.34 -27.75 33.33
C SER A 455 -6.61 -28.17 31.87
N GLY A 456 -6.78 -27.19 30.99
CA GLY A 456 -7.00 -27.42 29.56
C GLY A 456 -5.71 -27.71 28.81
N ASN A 457 -5.82 -28.21 27.59
CA ASN A 457 -4.66 -28.59 26.79
C ASN A 457 -4.66 -27.89 25.44
N ALA A 458 -3.56 -27.24 25.10
CA ALA A 458 -3.31 -26.70 23.77
C ALA A 458 -2.07 -27.33 23.15
N PHE A 459 -1.92 -27.20 21.84
CA PHE A 459 -0.63 -27.39 21.20
C PHE A 459 0.16 -26.10 21.25
N ALA A 460 1.44 -26.18 21.59
CA ALA A 460 2.30 -25.02 21.69
C ALA A 460 3.67 -25.26 21.04
N VAL A 461 4.20 -24.20 20.44
CA VAL A 461 5.62 -24.01 20.23
C VAL A 461 6.08 -23.05 21.32
N SER A 462 6.37 -23.60 22.50
CA SER A 462 6.78 -22.84 23.68
C SER A 462 7.71 -23.70 24.55
N GLY A 463 8.75 -23.10 25.13
CA GLY A 463 9.68 -23.76 26.05
C GLY A 463 9.98 -22.91 27.28
N PRO A 464 10.68 -23.46 28.30
CA PRO A 464 11.09 -22.70 29.48
C PRO A 464 12.07 -21.55 29.18
N THR A 465 12.54 -21.43 27.92
CA THR A 465 13.36 -20.35 27.38
C THR A 465 12.77 -19.74 26.09
N GLY A 466 11.50 -20.01 25.77
CA GLY A 466 10.86 -19.64 24.50
C GLY A 466 11.03 -20.68 23.37
N TYR A 467 10.74 -20.25 22.14
CA TYR A 467 10.95 -21.00 20.90
C TYR A 467 12.41 -20.80 20.40
N LEU A 468 12.97 -21.74 19.62
CA LEU A 468 14.38 -21.68 19.15
C LEU A 468 14.53 -20.96 17.81
N ASP A 469 15.76 -20.61 17.47
CA ASP A 469 16.15 -20.10 16.16
C ASP A 469 15.99 -21.15 15.07
N THR A 470 15.69 -20.69 13.85
CA THR A 470 15.64 -21.49 12.62
C THR A 470 14.69 -22.68 12.72
N MET A 471 13.64 -22.55 13.53
CA MET A 471 12.63 -23.60 13.63
C MET A 471 11.76 -23.62 12.40
N ASP A 472 11.38 -24.83 12.02
CA ASP A 472 10.40 -25.13 10.99
C ASP A 472 9.56 -26.28 11.55
N ALA A 473 8.42 -25.94 12.13
CA ALA A 473 7.59 -26.86 12.89
C ALA A 473 6.14 -26.83 12.40
N THR A 474 5.58 -28.00 12.13
CA THR A 474 4.20 -28.13 11.63
C THR A 474 3.31 -28.87 12.62
N LEU A 475 2.06 -28.44 12.72
CA LEU A 475 0.97 -29.11 13.43
C LEU A 475 -0.17 -29.32 12.44
N ALA A 476 -0.36 -30.56 11.97
CA ALA A 476 -1.29 -30.89 10.90
C ALA A 476 -2.47 -31.73 11.41
N SER A 477 -3.68 -31.39 10.94
CA SER A 477 -4.91 -32.09 11.28
C SER A 477 -4.97 -33.48 10.63
N PRO A 478 -5.79 -34.40 11.16
CA PRO A 478 -6.22 -35.56 10.39
C PRO A 478 -7.02 -35.11 9.15
N LYS A 479 -7.29 -36.05 8.23
CA LYS A 479 -8.14 -35.77 7.06
C LYS A 479 -9.57 -35.48 7.51
N ILE A 480 -10.08 -34.33 7.08
CA ILE A 480 -11.43 -33.83 7.35
C ILE A 480 -12.25 -34.01 6.07
N THR A 481 -13.42 -34.62 6.17
CA THR A 481 -14.33 -34.70 5.01
C THR A 481 -15.09 -33.38 4.89
N ALA A 482 -14.83 -32.64 3.81
CA ALA A 482 -15.49 -31.36 3.53
C ALA A 482 -16.23 -31.40 2.19
N PRO A 483 -17.44 -30.84 2.07
CA PRO A 483 -18.09 -30.58 0.79
C PRO A 483 -17.27 -29.63 -0.09
N ALA A 484 -17.54 -29.62 -1.39
CA ALA A 484 -16.99 -28.59 -2.27
C ALA A 484 -17.68 -27.24 -2.01
N GLY A 485 -16.90 -26.17 -1.88
CA GLY A 485 -17.42 -24.81 -1.69
C GLY A 485 -16.82 -24.05 -0.50
N PRO A 486 -17.46 -22.92 -0.11
CA PRO A 486 -16.98 -22.07 0.98
C PRO A 486 -16.82 -22.83 2.28
N THR A 487 -15.65 -22.68 2.90
CA THR A 487 -15.26 -23.33 4.16
C THR A 487 -14.51 -22.32 5.03
N VAL A 488 -14.58 -22.48 6.34
CA VAL A 488 -13.88 -21.64 7.32
C VAL A 488 -13.02 -22.55 8.19
N LEU A 489 -11.77 -22.15 8.40
CA LEU A 489 -10.92 -22.62 9.49
C LEU A 489 -11.01 -21.59 10.61
N GLN A 490 -11.44 -22.01 11.80
CA GLN A 490 -11.55 -21.19 13.00
C GLN A 490 -10.72 -21.84 14.12
N TRP A 491 -10.05 -21.06 14.94
CA TRP A 491 -9.30 -21.56 16.09
C TRP A 491 -9.12 -20.46 17.14
N TRP A 492 -8.67 -20.84 18.33
CA TRP A 492 -8.16 -19.91 19.33
C TRP A 492 -6.64 -19.98 19.34
N MET A 493 -6.03 -18.80 19.40
CA MET A 493 -4.58 -18.67 19.44
C MET A 493 -4.15 -17.63 20.45
N ARG A 494 -3.11 -17.99 21.18
CA ARG A 494 -2.29 -17.07 21.96
C ARG A 494 -0.95 -16.95 21.26
N LEU A 495 -0.56 -15.72 20.96
CA LEU A 495 0.59 -15.42 20.11
C LEU A 495 1.43 -14.33 20.78
N ASP A 496 2.69 -14.66 21.07
CA ASP A 496 3.71 -13.69 21.48
C ASP A 496 5.04 -14.12 20.85
N THR A 497 5.27 -13.67 19.61
CA THR A 497 6.47 -13.94 18.81
C THR A 497 7.10 -12.65 18.34
N GLU A 498 8.32 -12.71 17.79
CA GLU A 498 8.93 -11.56 17.13
C GLU A 498 8.08 -11.14 15.92
N ALA A 499 7.49 -9.95 16.01
CA ALA A 499 6.60 -9.43 14.98
C ALA A 499 7.35 -9.29 13.64
N GLY A 500 6.77 -9.82 12.57
CA GLY A 500 7.35 -9.79 11.22
C GLY A 500 8.38 -10.87 10.90
N PHE A 501 9.06 -11.43 11.90
CA PHE A 501 10.16 -12.39 11.69
C PHE A 501 9.75 -13.83 12.03
N ASP A 502 9.11 -14.02 13.19
CA ASP A 502 8.74 -15.34 13.68
C ASP A 502 7.24 -15.54 13.57
N SER A 503 6.84 -16.41 12.65
CA SER A 503 5.45 -16.47 12.19
C SER A 503 4.84 -17.86 12.25
N VAL A 504 3.54 -17.89 12.47
CA VAL A 504 2.70 -19.06 12.28
C VAL A 504 1.77 -18.83 11.08
N ALA A 505 1.89 -19.68 10.07
CA ALA A 505 0.98 -19.72 8.94
C ALA A 505 -0.15 -20.74 9.20
N ALA A 506 -1.39 -20.34 8.95
CA ALA A 506 -2.51 -21.25 8.81
C ALA A 506 -2.62 -21.67 7.34
N GLU A 507 -2.65 -22.97 7.07
CA GLU A 507 -2.63 -23.51 5.71
C GLU A 507 -3.63 -24.65 5.55
N TRP A 508 -4.00 -24.96 4.30
CA TRP A 508 -4.80 -26.14 3.98
C TRP A 508 -4.25 -26.93 2.79
N SER A 509 -4.61 -28.20 2.73
CA SER A 509 -4.21 -29.13 1.67
C SER A 509 -5.32 -30.13 1.35
N SER A 510 -5.46 -30.51 0.08
CA SER A 510 -6.35 -31.61 -0.36
C SER A 510 -5.63 -32.95 -0.54
N ASP A 511 -4.29 -32.95 -0.56
CA ASP A 511 -3.47 -34.14 -0.81
C ASP A 511 -2.53 -34.48 0.35
N GLY A 512 -2.37 -33.57 1.32
CA GLY A 512 -1.46 -33.68 2.46
C GLY A 512 -0.01 -33.33 2.13
N THR A 513 0.28 -32.87 0.91
CA THR A 513 1.63 -32.57 0.42
C THR A 513 1.78 -31.15 -0.11
N THR A 514 0.78 -30.64 -0.82
CA THR A 514 0.74 -29.26 -1.32
C THR A 514 -0.13 -28.43 -0.39
N TRP A 515 0.49 -27.43 0.25
CA TRP A 515 -0.13 -26.58 1.24
C TRP A 515 -0.37 -25.19 0.67
N ASN A 516 -1.56 -24.65 0.93
CA ASN A 516 -2.01 -23.35 0.48
C ASN A 516 -2.17 -22.46 1.72
N ALA A 517 -1.48 -21.32 1.74
CA ALA A 517 -1.59 -20.35 2.83
C ALA A 517 -2.99 -19.73 2.89
N LEU A 518 -3.48 -19.56 4.12
CA LEU A 518 -4.74 -18.89 4.44
C LEU A 518 -4.52 -17.60 5.23
N GLY A 519 -3.39 -17.49 5.91
CA GLY A 519 -2.95 -16.29 6.63
C GLY A 519 -1.70 -16.59 7.44
N THR A 520 -0.88 -15.57 7.64
CA THR A 520 0.35 -15.63 8.43
C THR A 520 0.25 -14.64 9.58
N PHE A 521 0.63 -15.08 10.77
CA PHE A 521 0.48 -14.32 12.01
C PHE A 521 1.81 -14.29 12.76
N SER A 522 2.19 -13.13 13.28
CA SER A 522 3.38 -12.92 14.12
C SER A 522 3.11 -11.79 15.12
N GLY A 523 4.02 -11.58 16.08
CA GLY A 523 3.87 -10.52 17.08
C GLY A 523 2.94 -10.93 18.22
N LYS A 524 2.13 -9.99 18.69
CA LYS A 524 1.15 -10.24 19.75
C LYS A 524 -0.26 -10.35 19.20
N ASN A 525 -1.03 -11.35 19.66
CA ASN A 525 -2.46 -11.36 19.39
C ASN A 525 -3.16 -10.18 20.08
N THR A 526 -4.31 -9.77 19.54
CA THR A 526 -5.09 -8.62 20.04
C THR A 526 -5.51 -8.73 21.51
N GLY A 527 -5.67 -9.95 22.02
CA GLY A 527 -6.06 -10.26 23.38
C GLY A 527 -4.89 -10.50 24.34
N ALA A 528 -3.64 -10.28 23.93
CA ALA A 528 -2.46 -10.61 24.71
C ALA A 528 -2.49 -9.98 26.14
N PRO A 529 -2.09 -10.73 27.19
CA PRO A 529 -1.51 -12.07 27.16
C PRO A 529 -2.57 -13.20 27.08
N GLY A 530 -3.86 -12.91 26.92
CA GLY A 530 -4.93 -13.89 26.77
C GLY A 530 -5.07 -14.45 25.36
N TRP A 531 -6.08 -15.27 25.15
CA TRP A 531 -6.38 -15.91 23.86
C TRP A 531 -7.19 -14.98 22.94
N SER A 532 -6.98 -15.10 21.62
CA SER A 532 -7.81 -14.46 20.59
C SER A 532 -8.40 -15.50 19.66
N ARG A 533 -9.64 -15.28 19.21
CA ARG A 533 -10.26 -16.11 18.18
C ARG A 533 -9.80 -15.65 16.80
N TYR A 534 -9.34 -16.59 16.00
CA TYR A 534 -9.00 -16.38 14.59
C TYR A 534 -9.92 -17.21 13.70
N ALA A 535 -10.18 -16.69 12.50
CA ALA A 535 -10.82 -17.46 11.47
C ALA A 535 -10.47 -16.96 10.08
N VAL A 536 -10.25 -17.89 9.16
CA VAL A 536 -9.86 -17.62 7.77
C VAL A 536 -10.74 -18.45 6.84
N PRO A 537 -11.29 -17.84 5.76
CA PRO A 537 -12.07 -18.56 4.77
C PRO A 537 -11.18 -19.26 3.75
N PHE A 538 -11.65 -20.38 3.20
CA PHE A 538 -11.06 -21.04 2.04
C PHE A 538 -12.13 -21.75 1.21
N THR A 539 -11.78 -22.15 -0.02
CA THR A 539 -12.69 -22.93 -0.88
C THR A 539 -12.23 -24.38 -0.90
N SER A 540 -13.02 -25.25 -0.28
CA SER A 540 -12.77 -26.69 -0.31
C SER A 540 -13.08 -27.24 -1.71
N PRO A 541 -12.21 -28.10 -2.28
CA PRO A 541 -12.47 -28.78 -3.54
C PRO A 541 -13.49 -29.93 -3.39
N GLY A 542 -13.89 -30.25 -2.16
CA GLY A 542 -14.68 -31.43 -1.84
C GLY A 542 -13.82 -32.67 -1.60
N GLY A 543 -14.27 -33.55 -0.71
CA GLY A 543 -13.55 -34.76 -0.35
C GLY A 543 -12.74 -34.59 0.93
N SER A 544 -11.49 -35.06 0.94
CA SER A 544 -10.61 -34.96 2.11
C SER A 544 -9.76 -33.69 2.05
N VAL A 545 -9.86 -32.87 3.08
CA VAL A 545 -8.99 -31.70 3.31
C VAL A 545 -8.23 -31.86 4.62
N GLN A 546 -7.07 -31.24 4.73
CA GLN A 546 -6.30 -31.09 5.96
C GLN A 546 -6.02 -29.61 6.18
N VAL A 547 -5.91 -29.21 7.44
CA VAL A 547 -5.41 -27.90 7.84
C VAL A 547 -4.13 -28.07 8.65
N ARG A 548 -3.23 -27.11 8.61
CA ARG A 548 -2.06 -27.11 9.50
C ARG A 548 -1.71 -25.70 9.98
N PHE A 549 -1.00 -25.68 11.09
CA PHE A 549 -0.27 -24.51 11.60
C PHE A 549 1.22 -24.76 11.37
N HIS A 550 1.86 -23.87 10.62
CA HIS A 550 3.28 -23.96 10.26
C HIS A 550 4.02 -22.80 10.91
N PHE A 551 4.80 -23.10 11.94
CA PHE A 551 5.64 -22.14 12.64
C PHE A 551 7.03 -22.12 12.02
N VAL A 552 7.51 -20.92 11.71
CA VAL A 552 8.89 -20.67 11.30
C VAL A 552 9.51 -19.56 12.14
N SER A 553 10.78 -19.72 12.51
CA SER A 553 11.57 -18.67 13.16
C SER A 553 12.89 -18.42 12.46
N ASP A 554 13.42 -17.21 12.63
CA ASP A 554 14.68 -16.78 12.02
C ASP A 554 15.93 -17.18 12.85
N SER A 555 17.12 -16.72 12.45
CA SER A 555 18.38 -17.11 13.10
C SER A 555 18.83 -16.24 14.29
N LEU A 556 18.01 -15.32 14.79
CA LEU A 556 18.46 -14.22 15.66
C LEU A 556 17.95 -14.24 17.11
N CYS A 557 17.29 -15.31 17.56
CA CYS A 557 16.65 -15.38 18.89
C CYS A 557 17.42 -16.14 20.00
N SER A 558 18.61 -16.77 19.80
CA SER A 558 19.20 -17.70 20.80
C SER A 558 20.64 -17.43 21.28
N GLY A 559 20.98 -16.18 21.58
CA GLY A 559 22.16 -15.90 22.41
C GLY A 559 21.90 -16.20 23.89
N LEU A 560 22.50 -17.24 24.48
CA LEU A 560 22.64 -17.36 25.95
C LEU A 560 23.37 -16.11 26.47
N GLY A 561 22.61 -15.11 26.91
CA GLY A 561 23.10 -13.80 27.38
C GLY A 561 22.83 -12.59 26.46
N GLY A 562 22.04 -12.74 25.38
CA GLY A 562 21.57 -11.61 24.55
C GLY A 562 20.29 -10.93 25.10
N PRO A 563 19.92 -9.73 24.60
CA PRO A 563 18.67 -9.07 24.99
C PRO A 563 17.48 -9.95 24.63
N ILE A 564 16.56 -10.12 25.57
CA ILE A 564 15.36 -10.96 25.47
C ILE A 564 14.51 -10.42 24.30
N CYS A 565 14.21 -11.23 23.28
CA CYS A 565 13.30 -10.89 22.17
C CYS A 565 11.82 -10.77 22.60
N SER A 566 11.57 -10.70 23.91
CA SER A 566 10.26 -10.66 24.53
C SER A 566 10.15 -9.46 25.46
N SER A 567 8.96 -8.87 25.46
CA SER A 567 8.58 -7.77 26.36
C SER A 567 8.04 -8.27 27.71
N THR A 568 7.99 -9.59 27.93
CA THR A 568 7.44 -10.18 29.16
C THR A 568 8.33 -11.28 29.73
N THR A 569 8.57 -11.22 31.05
CA THR A 569 9.32 -12.23 31.77
C THR A 569 8.53 -13.55 31.85
N GLY A 570 8.79 -14.48 30.92
CA GLY A 570 8.54 -15.91 31.12
C GLY A 570 7.56 -16.63 30.18
N TRP A 571 7.07 -16.00 29.10
CA TRP A 571 6.05 -16.60 28.22
C TRP A 571 6.24 -16.19 26.75
N ASP A 572 6.82 -17.06 25.93
CA ASP A 572 7.11 -16.78 24.52
C ASP A 572 6.62 -17.93 23.61
N GLY A 573 5.99 -17.59 22.48
CA GLY A 573 5.64 -18.53 21.41
C GLY A 573 4.18 -18.53 20.95
N VAL A 574 3.79 -19.65 20.33
CA VAL A 574 2.47 -19.84 19.72
C VAL A 574 1.74 -20.96 20.45
N HIS A 575 0.49 -20.72 20.84
CA HIS A 575 -0.42 -21.75 21.32
C HIS A 575 -1.68 -21.81 20.45
N VAL A 576 -2.14 -23.00 20.11
CA VAL A 576 -3.34 -23.24 19.30
C VAL A 576 -4.26 -24.21 20.01
N ASP A 577 -5.54 -23.83 20.07
CA ASP A 577 -6.59 -24.61 20.69
C ASP A 577 -7.96 -24.41 19.99
N ASP A 578 -8.95 -25.24 20.33
CA ASP A 578 -10.34 -25.13 19.88
C ASP A 578 -10.49 -24.92 18.36
N VAL A 579 -9.82 -25.79 17.59
CA VAL A 579 -9.78 -25.72 16.13
C VAL A 579 -11.07 -26.31 15.54
N ALA A 580 -11.73 -25.57 14.66
CA ALA A 580 -12.90 -26.02 13.91
C ALA A 580 -12.75 -25.75 12.42
N VAL A 581 -13.18 -26.70 11.60
CA VAL A 581 -13.31 -26.54 10.14
C VAL A 581 -14.75 -26.81 9.76
N GLY A 582 -15.38 -25.91 9.01
CA GLY A 582 -16.78 -26.07 8.67
C GLY A 582 -17.33 -25.09 7.65
N ALA A 583 -18.63 -25.21 7.36
CA ALA A 583 -19.34 -24.26 6.52
C ALA A 583 -19.40 -22.90 7.22
N PRO A 584 -19.25 -21.78 6.48
CA PRO A 584 -19.42 -20.45 7.05
C PRO A 584 -20.81 -20.28 7.66
N ALA A 585 -20.88 -19.55 8.78
CA ALA A 585 -22.15 -19.09 9.32
C ALA A 585 -22.90 -18.21 8.30
N PRO A 586 -24.24 -18.30 8.27
CA PRO A 586 -25.07 -17.57 7.31
C PRO A 586 -25.02 -16.04 7.47
#